data_AF-A0A7K3DES7-F1
#
_entry.id   AF-A0A7K3DES7-F1
#
_cell.length_a   1.000
_cell.length_b   1.000
_cell.length_c   1.000
_cell.angle_alpha   90.00
_cell.angle_beta   90.00
_cell.angle_gamma   90.00
#
_symmetry.space_group_name_H-M   'P 1'
#
loop_
_entity.id
_entity.type
_entity.pdbx_description
1 polymer ?
#
loop_
_entity_poly.entity_id
_entity_poly.type
_entity_poly.pdbx_seq_one_letter_code
_entity_poly.pdbx_strand_id
1 'polypeptide(L)'
;PTPPPPAPPAVYQWNQLSYGGIGDGTEPEMRLGESSWVWQRQGLSIGGQQYAHGVSVHSRSSVTIDLNRTCTAYDALVGVDDLTLGLGAVRFSVYVDGARAWQSPVVRGHDAAVPVHVGLSGAKTIRLVVEPQTPFGGVAVADWAQSRFTCG
;
A
#
# COMPACT_ATOMS: atom_id res chain seq x y z
N PRO A 1 -25.51 21.03 -26.67
CA PRO A 1 -24.64 19.83 -26.60
C PRO A 1 -24.58 19.29 -25.17
N THR A 2 -25.04 18.06 -24.96
CA THR A 2 -24.92 17.37 -23.66
C THR A 2 -23.45 17.00 -23.43
N PRO A 3 -22.87 17.21 -22.23
CA PRO A 3 -21.51 16.77 -21.95
C PRO A 3 -21.40 15.24 -22.10
N PRO A 4 -20.26 14.72 -22.58
CA PRO A 4 -20.00 13.29 -22.57
C PRO A 4 -20.12 12.73 -21.14
N PRO A 5 -20.63 11.49 -20.96
CA PRO A 5 -20.60 10.82 -19.66
C PRO A 5 -19.18 10.79 -19.07
N PRO A 6 -19.01 10.90 -17.75
CA PRO A 6 -17.71 10.73 -17.10
C PRO A 6 -17.11 9.37 -17.46
N ALA A 7 -15.79 9.33 -17.69
CA ALA A 7 -15.09 8.07 -17.89
C ALA A 7 -15.24 7.16 -16.65
N PRO A 8 -15.32 5.83 -16.82
CA PRO A 8 -15.36 4.92 -15.70
C PRO A 8 -14.08 5.04 -14.84
N PRO A 9 -14.17 4.79 -13.53
CA PRO A 9 -13.00 4.81 -12.66
C PRO A 9 -11.92 3.82 -13.13
N ALA A 10 -10.69 4.29 -13.23
CA ALA A 10 -9.51 3.50 -13.50
C ALA A 10 -8.91 2.96 -12.19
N VAL A 11 -8.33 1.76 -12.26
CA VAL A 11 -7.67 1.10 -11.13
C VAL A 11 -6.16 1.06 -11.37
N TYR A 12 -5.39 1.58 -10.42
CA TYR A 12 -3.92 1.58 -10.46
C TYR A 12 -3.40 0.65 -9.37
N GLN A 13 -2.62 -0.37 -9.73
CA GLN A 13 -2.04 -1.30 -8.75
C GLN A 13 -0.71 -0.76 -8.24
N TRP A 14 -0.46 -0.83 -6.93
CA TRP A 14 0.77 -0.29 -6.35
C TRP A 14 2.04 -0.95 -6.94
N ASN A 15 1.98 -2.26 -7.21
CA ASN A 15 3.09 -3.00 -7.80
C ASN A 15 3.39 -2.66 -9.26
N GLN A 16 2.62 -1.76 -9.88
CA GLN A 16 2.82 -1.28 -11.25
C GLN A 16 3.15 0.21 -11.31
N LEU A 17 3.11 0.94 -10.18
CA LEU A 17 3.37 2.37 -10.19
C LEU A 17 4.83 2.66 -10.52
N SER A 18 5.04 3.74 -11.28
CA SER A 18 6.35 4.31 -11.49
C SER A 18 6.83 5.03 -10.23
N TYR A 19 8.14 5.24 -10.15
CA TYR A 19 8.70 6.19 -9.20
C TYR A 19 8.65 7.61 -9.79
N GLY A 20 8.45 8.60 -8.91
CA GLY A 20 8.45 10.00 -9.28
C GLY A 20 9.74 10.41 -9.99
N GLY A 21 9.59 11.17 -11.08
CA GLY A 21 10.70 11.58 -11.97
C GLY A 21 11.02 10.60 -13.10
N ILE A 22 10.39 9.41 -13.11
CA ILE A 22 10.43 8.48 -14.26
C ILE A 22 9.11 8.51 -15.03
N GLY A 23 7.98 8.71 -14.34
CA GLY A 23 6.66 8.84 -14.96
C GLY A 23 6.37 10.23 -15.51
N ASP A 24 5.18 10.39 -16.11
CA ASP A 24 4.74 11.65 -16.72
C ASP A 24 3.99 12.58 -15.75
N GLY A 25 3.82 12.16 -14.49
CA GLY A 25 3.17 12.95 -13.44
C GLY A 25 1.64 13.02 -13.55
N THR A 26 0.99 12.15 -14.33
CA THR A 26 -0.47 12.13 -14.50
C THR A 26 -1.18 10.99 -13.77
N GLU A 27 -0.42 9.98 -13.35
CA GLU A 27 -0.89 8.79 -12.65
C GLU A 27 -0.28 8.72 -11.24
N PRO A 28 -0.82 7.87 -10.35
CA PRO A 28 -0.20 7.67 -9.04
C PRO A 28 1.26 7.23 -9.14
N GLU A 29 2.15 7.89 -8.41
CA GLU A 29 3.60 7.64 -8.47
C GLU A 29 4.21 7.54 -7.08
N MET A 30 5.15 6.61 -6.88
CA MET A 30 5.89 6.48 -5.63
C MET A 30 6.96 7.56 -5.52
N ARG A 31 6.94 8.35 -4.45
CA ARG A 31 7.89 9.44 -4.24
C ARG A 31 9.26 8.89 -3.85
N LEU A 32 10.26 9.03 -4.73
CA LEU A 32 11.58 8.40 -4.57
C LEU A 32 12.35 8.87 -3.32
N GLY A 33 12.38 10.18 -3.05
CA GLY A 33 13.18 10.77 -1.96
C GLY A 33 12.58 10.64 -0.55
N GLU A 34 11.32 10.23 -0.44
CA GLU A 34 10.60 10.11 0.84
C GLU A 34 10.08 8.68 1.09
N SER A 35 10.48 7.72 0.24
CA SER A 35 10.04 6.34 0.35
C SER A 35 11.19 5.42 0.74
N SER A 36 10.91 4.50 1.66
CA SER A 36 11.78 3.36 1.93
C SER A 36 11.80 2.39 0.74
N TRP A 37 12.72 1.43 0.79
CA TRP A 37 12.76 0.32 -0.18
C TRP A 37 11.41 -0.39 -0.30
N VAL A 38 11.07 -0.77 -1.54
CA VAL A 38 9.88 -1.54 -1.89
C VAL A 38 10.25 -2.65 -2.85
N TRP A 39 9.54 -3.76 -2.76
CA TRP A 39 9.58 -4.84 -3.74
C TRP A 39 8.22 -4.96 -4.42
N GLN A 40 8.15 -4.47 -5.66
CA GLN A 40 6.98 -4.66 -6.52
C GLN A 40 6.96 -6.10 -7.01
N ARG A 41 5.88 -6.84 -6.73
CA ARG A 41 5.84 -8.29 -6.96
C ARG A 41 4.55 -8.78 -7.59
N GLN A 42 4.69 -9.90 -8.29
CA GLN A 42 3.62 -10.81 -8.66
C GLN A 42 3.76 -12.03 -7.75
N GLY A 43 2.69 -12.44 -7.08
CA GLY A 43 2.70 -13.54 -6.12
C GLY A 43 3.35 -13.16 -4.78
N LEU A 44 2.53 -13.17 -3.73
CA LEU A 44 2.94 -13.04 -2.32
C LEU A 44 1.94 -13.83 -1.45
N SER A 45 2.30 -14.12 -0.20
CA SER A 45 1.51 -14.99 0.68
C SER A 45 1.44 -14.44 2.09
N ILE A 46 0.23 -14.38 2.63
CA ILE A 46 -0.04 -13.93 4.00
C ILE A 46 -0.92 -14.97 4.68
N GLY A 47 -0.47 -15.54 5.80
CA GLY A 47 -1.26 -16.48 6.59
C GLY A 47 -1.59 -17.76 5.82
N GLY A 48 -0.71 -18.17 4.89
CA GLY A 48 -0.90 -19.32 4.00
C GLY A 48 -1.79 -19.06 2.78
N GLN A 49 -2.33 -17.85 2.62
CA GLN A 49 -3.16 -17.48 1.47
C GLN A 49 -2.32 -16.73 0.42
N GLN A 50 -2.39 -17.19 -0.82
CA GLN A 50 -1.70 -16.55 -1.95
C GLN A 50 -2.51 -15.39 -2.53
N TYR A 51 -1.79 -14.34 -2.94
CA TYR A 51 -2.33 -13.17 -3.64
C TYR A 51 -1.56 -12.93 -4.93
N ALA A 52 -2.29 -12.58 -5.99
CA ALA A 52 -1.73 -12.44 -7.33
C ALA A 52 -0.71 -11.30 -7.45
N HIS A 53 -0.92 -10.19 -6.74
CA HIS A 53 -0.09 -8.99 -6.85
C HIS A 53 -0.04 -8.20 -5.54
N GLY A 54 0.98 -7.37 -5.41
CA GLY A 54 1.14 -6.43 -4.30
C GLY A 54 2.59 -5.99 -4.12
N VAL A 55 2.85 -5.34 -3.00
CA VAL A 55 4.18 -4.81 -2.67
C VAL A 55 4.62 -5.35 -1.31
N SER A 56 5.84 -5.89 -1.26
CA SER A 56 6.50 -6.27 -0.02
C SER A 56 7.46 -5.16 0.41
N VAL A 57 7.51 -4.87 1.70
CA VAL A 57 8.40 -3.87 2.31
C VAL A 57 9.06 -4.44 3.56
N HIS A 58 10.10 -3.76 4.05
CA HIS A 58 10.62 -4.06 5.38
C HIS A 58 9.60 -3.69 6.47
N SER A 59 9.67 -4.39 7.60
CA SER A 59 8.81 -4.14 8.77
C SER A 59 8.90 -2.75 9.37
N ARG A 60 9.97 -2.00 9.09
CA ARG A 60 10.05 -0.56 9.26
C ARG A 60 10.07 0.08 7.88
N SER A 61 8.93 0.60 7.46
CA SER A 61 8.74 1.17 6.13
C SER A 61 7.83 2.39 6.17
N SER A 62 8.10 3.34 5.28
CA SER A 62 7.23 4.47 4.99
C SER A 62 7.37 4.77 3.51
N VAL A 63 6.29 4.65 2.75
CA VAL A 63 6.25 4.93 1.31
C VAL A 63 5.18 5.96 1.04
N THR A 64 5.55 7.05 0.39
CA THR A 64 4.63 8.11 -0.01
C THR A 64 4.29 7.95 -1.48
N ILE A 65 3.01 8.00 -1.81
CA ILE A 65 2.51 7.98 -3.20
C ILE A 65 1.80 9.30 -3.45
N ASP A 66 2.26 9.99 -4.48
CA ASP A 66 1.62 11.16 -5.05
C ASP A 66 0.47 10.68 -5.94
N LEU A 67 -0.75 11.12 -5.66
CA LEU A 67 -1.92 10.61 -6.39
C LEU A 67 -1.99 11.18 -7.82
N ASN A 68 -1.51 12.41 -8.03
CA ASN A 68 -1.46 13.13 -9.30
C ASN A 68 -2.79 13.30 -10.07
N ARG A 69 -3.89 12.77 -9.54
CA ARG A 69 -5.24 12.85 -10.10
C ARG A 69 -6.29 12.66 -9.00
N THR A 70 -7.56 12.82 -9.36
CA THR A 70 -8.67 12.54 -8.45
C THR A 70 -8.77 11.04 -8.21
N CYS A 71 -8.56 10.62 -6.97
CA CYS A 71 -8.79 9.25 -6.51
C CYS A 71 -9.89 9.23 -5.44
N THR A 72 -10.66 8.15 -5.41
CA THR A 72 -11.80 8.00 -4.50
C THR A 72 -11.52 7.01 -3.38
N ALA A 73 -10.70 5.98 -3.64
CA ALA A 73 -10.40 4.95 -2.64
C ALA A 73 -9.01 4.34 -2.82
N TYR A 74 -8.46 3.89 -1.69
CA TYR A 74 -7.35 2.95 -1.59
C TYR A 74 -7.82 1.68 -0.89
N ASP A 75 -7.56 0.53 -1.51
CA ASP A 75 -7.87 -0.79 -0.97
C ASP A 75 -6.62 -1.67 -0.96
N ALA A 76 -6.46 -2.49 0.09
CA ALA A 76 -5.41 -3.51 0.18
C ALA A 76 -5.77 -4.59 1.21
N LEU A 77 -4.95 -5.63 1.26
CA LEU A 77 -4.90 -6.63 2.34
C LEU A 77 -3.49 -6.61 2.91
N VAL A 78 -3.34 -6.37 4.21
CA VAL A 78 -2.03 -6.23 4.84
C VAL A 78 -1.72 -7.37 5.80
N GLY A 79 -0.45 -7.75 5.85
CA GLY A 79 0.02 -8.74 6.82
C GLY A 79 1.51 -9.02 6.74
N VAL A 80 1.99 -9.87 7.63
CA VAL A 80 3.38 -10.35 7.59
C VAL A 80 3.49 -11.38 6.46
N ASP A 81 4.46 -11.21 5.56
CA ASP A 81 4.71 -12.15 4.46
C ASP A 81 5.16 -13.50 5.05
N ASP A 82 4.63 -14.60 4.52
CA ASP A 82 4.98 -15.97 4.92
C ASP A 82 6.47 -16.32 4.68
N LEU A 83 7.20 -15.55 3.86
CA LEU A 83 8.66 -15.57 3.77
C LEU A 83 9.35 -15.35 5.12
N THR A 84 8.65 -14.70 6.06
CA THR A 84 9.13 -14.46 7.42
C THR A 84 9.00 -15.71 8.32
N LEU A 85 8.43 -16.82 7.83
CA LEU A 85 8.29 -18.10 8.54
C LEU A 85 7.62 -17.95 9.92
N GLY A 86 6.62 -17.07 10.02
CA GLY A 86 5.88 -16.83 11.25
C GLY A 86 6.53 -15.87 12.24
N LEU A 87 7.72 -15.35 11.94
CA LEU A 87 8.43 -14.44 12.84
C LEU A 87 7.92 -13.00 12.72
N GLY A 88 8.06 -12.25 13.83
CA GLY A 88 7.78 -10.83 13.85
C GLY A 88 6.32 -10.45 14.07
N ALA A 89 6.15 -9.18 14.40
CA ALA A 89 4.87 -8.53 14.60
C ALA A 89 5.00 -7.07 14.19
N VAL A 90 4.04 -6.58 13.42
CA VAL A 90 4.06 -5.24 12.86
C VAL A 90 2.70 -4.57 13.04
N ARG A 91 2.68 -3.26 12.82
CA ARG A 91 1.45 -2.48 12.73
C ARG A 91 1.48 -1.69 11.44
N PHE A 92 0.37 -1.72 10.72
CA PHE A 92 0.17 -0.98 9.49
C PHE A 92 -0.61 0.29 9.78
N SER A 93 -0.25 1.38 9.10
CA SER A 93 -1.02 2.62 9.13
C SER A 93 -1.05 3.21 7.73
N VAL A 94 -2.16 3.86 7.38
CA VAL A 94 -2.21 4.73 6.20
C VAL A 94 -2.55 6.15 6.61
N TYR A 95 -1.82 7.08 6.02
CA TYR A 95 -1.99 8.51 6.19
C TYR A 95 -2.45 9.12 4.88
N VAL A 96 -3.41 10.04 4.95
CA VAL A 96 -3.91 10.82 3.82
C VAL A 96 -3.57 12.28 4.12
N ASP A 97 -2.79 12.91 3.24
CA ASP A 97 -2.30 14.28 3.43
C ASP A 97 -1.72 14.56 4.82
N GLY A 98 -0.94 13.59 5.32
CA GLY A 98 -0.26 13.68 6.62
C GLY A 98 -1.12 13.29 7.84
N ALA A 99 -2.44 13.19 7.71
CA ALA A 99 -3.33 12.73 8.78
C ALA A 99 -3.55 11.22 8.72
N ARG A 100 -3.48 10.52 9.86
CA ARG A 100 -3.71 9.06 9.91
C ARG A 100 -5.18 8.76 9.66
N ALA A 101 -5.49 8.12 8.54
CA ALA A 101 -6.85 7.75 8.16
C ALA A 101 -7.22 6.35 8.62
N TRP A 102 -6.24 5.45 8.75
CA TRP A 102 -6.46 4.06 9.13
C TRP A 102 -5.26 3.47 9.86
N GLN A 103 -5.51 2.49 10.74
CA GLN A 103 -4.48 1.74 11.45
C GLN A 103 -4.97 0.31 11.77
N SER A 104 -4.10 -0.67 11.61
CA SER A 104 -4.38 -2.06 12.00
C SER A 104 -4.23 -2.31 13.51
N PRO A 105 -4.82 -3.39 14.04
CA PRO A 105 -4.28 -4.09 15.21
C PRO A 105 -2.80 -4.50 15.00
N VAL A 106 -2.16 -5.05 16.02
CA VAL A 106 -0.87 -5.73 15.81
C VAL A 106 -1.12 -6.97 14.96
N VAL A 107 -0.39 -7.11 13.86
CA VAL A 107 -0.44 -8.28 12.98
C VAL A 107 0.83 -9.09 13.17
N ARG A 108 0.69 -10.38 13.47
CA ARG A 108 1.79 -11.32 13.70
C ARG A 108 1.96 -12.23 12.49
N GLY A 109 3.11 -12.90 12.41
CA GLY A 109 3.28 -13.99 11.45
C GLY A 109 2.19 -15.05 11.61
N HIS A 110 1.74 -15.61 10.48
CA HIS A 110 0.61 -16.56 10.36
C HIS A 110 -0.79 -16.00 10.64
N ASP A 111 -0.94 -14.75 11.08
CA ASP A 111 -2.26 -14.13 11.14
C ASP A 111 -2.84 -13.98 9.71
N ALA A 112 -4.17 -14.02 9.61
CA ALA A 112 -4.87 -13.71 8.37
C ALA A 112 -4.65 -12.24 7.97
N ALA A 113 -4.65 -11.98 6.66
CA ALA A 113 -4.51 -10.62 6.16
C ALA A 113 -5.65 -9.71 6.64
N VAL A 114 -5.31 -8.47 6.97
CA VAL A 114 -6.26 -7.46 7.45
C VAL A 114 -6.68 -6.55 6.29
N PRO A 115 -7.98 -6.36 6.03
CA PRO A 115 -8.44 -5.48 4.96
C PRO A 115 -8.21 -4.01 5.30
N VAL A 116 -7.79 -3.25 4.29
CA VAL A 116 -7.64 -1.80 4.30
C VAL A 116 -8.65 -1.21 3.35
N HIS A 117 -9.37 -0.20 3.81
CA HIS A 117 -10.20 0.64 2.97
C HIS A 117 -10.10 2.09 3.45
N VAL A 118 -9.67 3.00 2.56
CA VAL A 118 -9.48 4.41 2.88
C VAL A 118 -10.01 5.28 1.75
N GLY A 119 -10.88 6.24 2.09
CA GLY A 119 -11.36 7.25 1.14
C GLY A 119 -10.27 8.27 0.79
N LEU A 120 -10.18 8.62 -0.48
CA LEU A 120 -9.16 9.54 -1.03
C LEU A 120 -9.73 10.82 -1.64
N SER A 121 -11.02 11.09 -1.45
CA SER A 121 -11.68 12.26 -2.05
C SER A 121 -10.98 13.56 -1.63
N GLY A 122 -10.47 14.30 -2.63
CA GLY A 122 -9.74 15.55 -2.43
C GLY A 122 -8.29 15.39 -2.00
N ALA A 123 -7.83 14.18 -1.73
CA ALA A 123 -6.47 13.91 -1.27
C ALA A 123 -5.42 14.19 -2.36
N LYS A 124 -4.20 14.52 -1.93
CA LYS A 124 -3.04 14.67 -2.82
C LYS A 124 -2.02 13.56 -2.65
N THR A 125 -1.88 13.09 -1.43
CA THR A 125 -0.87 12.10 -1.07
C THR A 125 -1.48 11.03 -0.17
N ILE A 126 -1.00 9.80 -0.35
CA ILE A 126 -1.15 8.73 0.63
C ILE A 126 0.25 8.34 1.12
N ARG A 127 0.36 8.00 2.40
CA ARG A 127 1.59 7.41 2.95
C ARG A 127 1.28 6.11 3.65
N LEU A 128 1.92 5.04 3.19
CA LEU A 128 1.76 3.66 3.62
C LEU A 128 2.91 3.31 4.55
N VAL A 129 2.58 2.96 5.80
CA VAL A 129 3.57 2.84 6.88
C VAL A 129 3.47 1.48 7.55
N VAL A 130 4.63 0.88 7.82
CA VAL A 130 4.77 -0.33 8.63
C VAL A 130 5.72 -0.04 9.78
N GLU A 131 5.30 -0.38 11.00
CA GLU A 131 6.11 -0.22 12.21
C GLU A 131 6.27 -1.55 12.96
N PRO A 132 7.49 -1.98 13.28
CA PRO A 132 7.70 -3.20 14.05
C PRO A 132 7.21 -3.01 15.48
N GLN A 133 6.56 -4.04 16.04
CA GLN A 133 5.98 -4.02 17.39
C GLN A 133 6.79 -4.85 18.39
N THR A 134 7.89 -5.46 17.96
CA THR A 134 8.82 -6.22 18.81
C THR A 134 10.26 -5.95 18.37
N PRO A 135 11.27 -6.19 19.24
CA PRO A 135 12.69 -6.06 18.86
C PRO A 135 13.08 -6.94 17.67
N PHE A 136 12.52 -8.15 17.58
CA PHE A 136 12.68 -9.06 16.44
C PHE A 136 11.81 -8.70 15.24
N GLY A 137 10.94 -7.69 15.35
CA GLY A 137 10.12 -7.22 14.25
C GLY A 137 10.95 -6.69 13.09
N GLY A 138 12.19 -6.24 13.33
CA GLY A 138 13.08 -5.67 12.30
C GLY A 138 13.47 -6.61 11.15
N VAL A 139 13.30 -7.93 11.31
CA VAL A 139 13.57 -8.91 10.24
C VAL A 139 12.35 -9.28 9.42
N ALA A 140 11.15 -8.84 9.83
CA ALA A 140 9.93 -9.20 9.13
C ALA A 140 9.80 -8.50 7.78
N VAL A 141 9.27 -9.23 6.81
CA VAL A 141 8.77 -8.70 5.55
C VAL A 141 7.28 -8.49 5.72
N ALA A 142 6.80 -7.31 5.31
CA ALA A 142 5.41 -6.92 5.43
C ALA A 142 4.83 -6.69 4.05
N ASP A 143 3.64 -7.22 3.82
CA ASP A 143 2.98 -7.19 2.53
C ASP A 143 1.78 -6.24 2.53
N TRP A 144 1.62 -5.58 1.39
CA TRP A 144 0.41 -4.89 0.97
C TRP A 144 -0.13 -5.60 -0.28
N ALA A 145 -0.89 -6.66 -0.04
CA ALA A 145 -1.49 -7.51 -1.05
C ALA A 145 -2.69 -6.83 -1.72
N GLN A 146 -2.90 -7.12 -3.00
CA GLN A 146 -3.99 -6.55 -3.81
C GLN A 146 -4.11 -5.02 -3.73
N SER A 147 -2.98 -4.36 -3.44
CA SER A 147 -2.91 -2.92 -3.16
C SER A 147 -3.22 -2.11 -4.43
N ARG A 148 -4.26 -1.28 -4.35
CA ARG A 148 -4.77 -0.54 -5.51
C ARG A 148 -5.43 0.79 -5.15
N PHE A 149 -5.43 1.68 -6.14
CA PHE A 149 -6.07 2.99 -6.13
C PHE A 149 -7.21 3.01 -7.14
N THR A 150 -8.37 3.53 -6.74
CA THR A 150 -9.47 3.80 -7.66
C THR A 150 -9.51 5.29 -7.96
N CYS A 151 -9.36 5.67 -9.23
CA CYS A 151 -9.23 7.06 -9.65
C CYS A 151 -10.07 7.36 -10.90
N GLY A 152 -10.71 8.53 -10.95
CA GLY A 152 -11.66 8.90 -12.00
C GLY A 152 -12.33 10.23 -11.70
#